data_AF-A0A1V9EFX6-F1
#
_entry.id   AF-A0A1V9EFX6-F1
#
_cell.length_a   1.000
_cell.length_b   1.000
_cell.length_c   1.000
_cell.angle_alpha   90.00
_cell.angle_beta   90.00
_cell.angle_gamma   90.00
#
_symmetry.space_group_name_H-M   'P 1'
#
loop_
_entity.id
_entity.type
_entity.pdbx_description
1 polymer ?
#
loop_
_entity_poly.entity_id
_entity_poly.type
_entity_poly.pdbx_seq_one_letter_code
_entity_poly.pdbx_strand_id
1 'polypeptide(L)'
;MKKTFIRFSATVMASTFLFACQKEMSNKAKADLSGTEISAKKTVTIASSCGQLSTYTQGGWGASPAGNNPGTYLHANFQSAFGEYLTVGCPDKFFVKLTSAQAITNLLPAGGKGAALTASYTDPASLKNVLVGQLVALKLSVGFDYADDNFGQSPVALGDMIIASGPFKGNTVSDFLALAEEVLGGCSKDFSADQIVETATSINENFDNGTTDKGFLTCPNDDGGGDNGGGGGNPA
;
A
#
# COMPACT_ATOMS: atom_id res chain seq x y z
N MET A 1 13.36 -20.84 52.43
CA MET A 1 14.70 -20.95 53.07
C MET A 1 15.67 -21.32 51.95
N LYS A 2 16.69 -20.56 51.55
CA LYS A 2 17.73 -19.85 52.31
C LYS A 2 18.09 -18.52 51.64
N LYS A 3 18.39 -17.53 52.48
CA LYS A 3 19.00 -16.22 52.17
C LYS A 3 20.53 -16.38 52.10
N THR A 4 21.21 -15.65 51.24
CA THR A 4 22.59 -15.19 51.51
C THR A 4 22.85 -13.80 50.93
N PHE A 5 23.45 -12.96 51.77
CA PHE A 5 23.69 -11.52 51.63
C PHE A 5 25.11 -11.21 51.10
N ILE A 6 25.22 -10.16 50.27
CA ILE A 6 26.10 -8.96 50.32
C ILE A 6 27.55 -9.09 50.84
N ARG A 7 28.54 -8.53 50.09
CA ARG A 7 29.51 -7.44 50.47
C ARG A 7 30.56 -7.19 49.36
N PHE A 8 30.53 -6.02 48.70
CA PHE A 8 31.27 -4.75 48.97
C PHE A 8 32.77 -4.78 48.63
N SER A 9 33.21 -3.95 47.68
CA SER A 9 34.26 -2.93 47.92
C SER A 9 34.37 -1.92 46.78
N ALA A 10 34.47 -0.65 47.16
CA ALA A 10 34.63 0.55 46.33
C ALA A 10 36.10 1.02 46.32
N THR A 11 36.41 2.02 45.48
CA THR A 11 37.47 3.09 45.55
C THR A 11 38.11 3.27 44.16
N VAL A 12 37.68 4.26 43.35
CA VAL A 12 38.09 5.69 43.30
C VAL A 12 39.51 5.89 42.77
N MET A 13 39.64 6.66 41.67
CA MET A 13 40.50 7.85 41.60
C MET A 13 40.17 8.69 40.35
N ALA A 14 39.96 9.98 40.61
CA ALA A 14 39.79 11.05 39.64
C ALA A 14 41.15 11.60 39.18
N SER A 15 41.21 12.16 37.98
CA SER A 15 42.19 13.21 37.67
C SER A 15 41.74 14.04 36.46
N THR A 16 41.23 15.23 36.75
CA THR A 16 41.11 16.36 35.82
C THR A 16 42.45 17.08 35.71
N PHE A 17 42.93 17.41 34.51
CA PHE A 17 43.67 18.66 34.24
C PHE A 17 43.52 19.07 32.76
N LEU A 18 43.13 20.34 32.59
CA LEU A 18 42.98 21.09 31.35
C LEU A 18 44.34 21.61 30.84
N PHE A 19 44.50 21.70 29.50
CA PHE A 19 44.74 22.93 28.71
C PHE A 19 45.57 22.69 27.44
N ALA A 20 44.98 23.18 26.32
CA ALA A 20 45.61 23.75 25.13
C ALA A 20 46.48 22.89 24.19
N CYS A 21 45.96 22.64 22.99
CA CYS A 21 46.56 23.20 21.76
C CYS A 21 45.53 23.19 20.61
N GLN A 22 44.93 24.36 20.36
CA GLN A 22 44.22 24.66 19.12
C GLN A 22 45.26 25.10 18.08
N LYS A 23 45.34 24.41 16.94
CA LYS A 23 45.90 24.99 15.71
C LYS A 23 45.31 24.34 14.45
N GLU A 24 44.44 25.13 13.82
CA GLU A 24 44.27 25.32 12.38
C GLU A 24 44.13 24.09 11.47
N MET A 25 42.90 23.85 11.02
CA MET A 25 42.63 23.57 9.60
C MET A 25 41.39 24.36 9.16
N SER A 26 41.64 25.62 8.79
CA SER A 26 40.73 26.45 8.01
C SER A 26 40.88 26.07 6.54
N ASN A 27 39.91 25.36 5.96
CA ASN A 27 39.27 25.84 4.74
C ASN A 27 38.04 25.02 4.33
N LYS A 28 37.02 25.75 3.86
CA LYS A 28 35.88 25.29 3.06
C LYS A 28 34.66 24.69 3.79
N ALA A 29 34.18 25.41 4.80
CA ALA A 29 32.75 25.48 5.09
C ALA A 29 32.37 26.96 5.30
N LYS A 30 32.34 27.72 4.19
CA LYS A 30 31.67 29.03 4.12
C LYS A 30 30.46 28.87 3.20
N ALA A 31 29.35 28.44 3.79
CA ALA A 31 28.04 28.87 3.38
C ALA A 31 27.32 29.25 4.66
N ASP A 32 27.32 30.56 4.85
CA ASP A 32 26.80 31.38 5.94
C ASP A 32 25.34 31.05 6.28
N LEU A 33 25.07 30.84 7.57
CA LEU A 33 23.74 30.83 8.19
C LEU A 33 23.70 32.02 9.15
N SER A 34 23.34 33.20 8.66
CA SER A 34 22.78 34.29 9.46
C SER A 34 22.26 35.40 8.55
N GLY A 35 21.03 35.24 8.06
CA GLY A 35 20.29 36.27 7.36
C GLY A 35 18.80 36.03 7.50
N THR A 36 18.26 36.43 8.64
CA THR A 36 16.81 36.54 8.84
C THR A 36 16.29 37.67 7.97
N GLU A 37 15.82 37.32 6.77
CA GLU A 37 14.69 38.01 6.17
C GLU A 37 13.56 36.99 6.06
N ILE A 38 12.45 37.25 6.74
CA ILE A 38 11.26 36.41 6.69
C ILE A 38 10.63 36.60 5.32
N SER A 39 11.18 35.89 4.33
CA SER A 39 10.61 35.70 3.00
C SER A 39 9.65 34.52 3.08
N ALA A 40 8.42 34.75 2.63
CA ALA A 40 7.23 33.90 2.70
C ALA A 40 7.50 32.43 3.05
N LYS A 41 6.83 31.95 4.11
CA LYS A 41 6.77 30.56 4.58
C LYS A 41 6.61 29.60 3.39
N LYS A 42 7.72 29.21 2.76
CA LYS A 42 7.75 28.22 1.70
C LYS A 42 7.68 26.90 2.42
N THR A 43 6.46 26.43 2.61
CA THR A 43 6.19 25.03 2.91
C THR A 43 6.91 24.23 1.84
N VAL A 44 8.05 23.66 2.20
CA VAL A 44 8.65 22.59 1.43
C VAL A 44 7.75 21.40 1.73
N THR A 45 6.71 21.23 0.92
CA THR A 45 6.07 19.94 0.75
C THR A 45 7.14 19.04 0.15
N ILE A 46 7.93 18.40 1.02
CA ILE A 46 8.56 17.15 0.67
C ILE A 46 7.36 16.28 0.32
N ALA A 47 7.17 15.93 -0.95
CA ALA A 47 6.23 14.88 -1.27
C ALA A 47 6.70 13.69 -0.44
N SER A 48 5.95 13.35 0.61
CA SER A 48 6.17 12.13 1.36
C SER A 48 6.02 11.05 0.29
N SER A 49 7.12 10.51 -0.21
CA SER A 49 7.04 9.36 -1.09
C SER A 49 6.61 8.24 -0.16
N CYS A 50 5.42 7.68 -0.35
CA CYS A 50 4.92 6.50 0.36
C CYS A 50 5.70 5.24 -0.05
N GLY A 51 7.04 5.32 -0.06
CA GLY A 51 7.95 4.31 -0.55
C GLY A 51 7.58 3.74 -1.92
N GLN A 52 8.05 2.51 -2.14
CA GLN A 52 7.78 1.74 -3.35
C GLN A 52 6.77 0.65 -3.01
N LEU A 53 5.54 0.78 -3.50
CA LEU A 53 4.54 -0.28 -3.48
C LEU A 53 4.78 -1.27 -4.62
N SER A 54 4.12 -2.43 -4.54
CA SER A 54 4.13 -3.46 -5.60
C SER A 54 2.69 -3.77 -6.01
N THR A 55 2.41 -3.70 -7.30
CA THR A 55 1.16 -4.22 -7.89
C THR A 55 1.49 -5.09 -9.09
N TYR A 56 0.54 -5.93 -9.48
CA TYR A 56 0.69 -6.77 -10.67
C TYR A 56 -0.61 -6.88 -11.42
N THR A 57 -0.51 -6.96 -12.75
CA THR A 57 -1.66 -7.22 -13.60
C THR A 57 -2.25 -8.62 -13.36
N GLN A 58 -3.51 -8.82 -13.76
CA GLN A 58 -4.12 -10.15 -13.76
C GLN A 58 -3.35 -11.17 -14.61
N GLY A 59 -2.65 -10.73 -15.66
CA GLY A 59 -1.80 -11.59 -16.47
C GLY A 59 -0.55 -12.04 -15.70
N GLY A 60 0.03 -11.16 -14.88
CA GLY A 60 1.16 -11.49 -14.01
C GLY A 60 0.79 -12.54 -12.95
N TRP A 61 -0.34 -12.36 -12.27
CA TRP A 61 -0.85 -13.32 -11.28
C TRP A 61 -1.27 -14.66 -11.89
N GLY A 62 -1.81 -14.64 -13.11
CA GLY A 62 -2.20 -15.84 -13.85
C GLY A 62 -1.05 -16.57 -14.55
N ALA A 63 0.16 -16.01 -14.56
CA ALA A 63 1.30 -16.64 -15.22
C ALA A 63 1.69 -17.94 -14.52
N SER A 64 2.12 -18.94 -15.30
CA SER A 64 2.69 -20.17 -14.74
C SER A 64 3.88 -19.83 -13.83
N PRO A 65 3.96 -20.39 -12.61
CA PRO A 65 5.07 -20.14 -11.69
C PRO A 65 6.43 -20.46 -12.33
N ALA A 66 7.27 -19.45 -12.48
CA ALA A 66 8.64 -19.58 -12.98
C ALA A 66 9.52 -18.44 -12.49
N GLY A 67 10.69 -18.78 -11.93
CA GLY A 67 11.65 -17.79 -11.41
C GLY A 67 11.02 -16.95 -10.30
N ASN A 68 11.15 -15.63 -10.40
CA ASN A 68 10.62 -14.67 -9.42
C ASN A 68 9.36 -13.96 -9.93
N ASN A 69 8.57 -14.61 -10.79
CA ASN A 69 7.34 -14.00 -11.32
C ASN A 69 6.21 -13.98 -10.27
N PRO A 70 5.14 -13.18 -10.48
CA PRO A 70 4.06 -13.03 -9.50
C PRO A 70 3.31 -14.35 -9.25
N GLY A 71 3.18 -15.20 -10.27
CA GLY A 71 2.65 -16.56 -10.11
C GLY A 71 3.44 -17.40 -9.11
N THR A 72 4.78 -17.30 -9.09
CA THR A 72 5.61 -17.99 -8.08
C THR A 72 5.34 -17.46 -6.68
N TYR A 73 5.27 -16.14 -6.52
CA TYR A 73 4.96 -15.52 -5.24
C TYR A 73 3.56 -15.92 -4.74
N LEU A 74 2.55 -15.91 -5.63
CA LEU A 74 1.20 -16.34 -5.33
C LEU A 74 1.17 -17.77 -4.77
N HIS A 75 1.84 -18.72 -5.44
CA HIS A 75 1.86 -20.12 -5.00
C HIS A 75 2.57 -20.33 -3.68
N ALA A 76 3.62 -19.54 -3.40
CA ALA A 76 4.35 -19.63 -2.15
C ALA A 76 3.56 -19.06 -0.94
N ASN A 77 2.79 -17.98 -1.17
CA ASN A 77 2.25 -17.15 -0.09
C ASN A 77 0.72 -17.16 0.05
N PHE A 78 -0.01 -17.82 -0.86
CA PHE A 78 -1.48 -17.77 -0.84
C PHE A 78 -2.08 -18.18 0.51
N GLN A 79 -1.64 -19.32 1.07
CA GLN A 79 -2.21 -19.84 2.30
C GLN A 79 -1.93 -18.94 3.51
N SER A 80 -0.76 -18.30 3.57
CA SER A 80 -0.42 -17.38 4.67
C SER A 80 -1.20 -16.07 4.58
N ALA A 81 -1.42 -15.54 3.38
CA ALA A 81 -2.13 -14.28 3.18
C ALA A 81 -3.66 -14.42 3.20
N PHE A 82 -4.22 -15.50 2.64
CA PHE A 82 -5.67 -15.65 2.42
C PHE A 82 -6.30 -16.82 3.18
N GLY A 83 -5.51 -17.63 3.90
CA GLY A 83 -6.03 -18.83 4.56
C GLY A 83 -6.58 -19.84 3.56
N GLU A 84 -7.77 -20.38 3.81
CA GLU A 84 -8.37 -21.43 2.98
C GLU A 84 -8.88 -20.95 1.62
N TYR A 85 -9.22 -19.67 1.48
CA TYR A 85 -9.80 -19.16 0.24
C TYR A 85 -9.77 -17.63 0.13
N LEU A 86 -9.75 -17.16 -1.12
CA LEU A 86 -10.04 -15.78 -1.49
C LEU A 86 -11.43 -15.73 -2.14
N THR A 87 -12.25 -14.75 -1.77
CA THR A 87 -13.54 -14.48 -2.44
C THR A 87 -13.57 -13.10 -3.05
N VAL A 88 -14.17 -12.95 -4.22
CA VAL A 88 -14.51 -11.64 -4.82
C VAL A 88 -16.00 -11.58 -5.17
N GLY A 89 -16.59 -10.40 -5.05
CA GLY A 89 -18.04 -10.21 -5.21
C GLY A 89 -18.76 -10.03 -3.88
N CYS A 90 -20.09 -10.13 -3.91
CA CYS A 90 -20.95 -9.83 -2.77
C CYS A 90 -21.37 -11.14 -2.08
N PRO A 91 -20.97 -11.38 -0.81
CA PRO A 91 -21.32 -12.59 -0.08
C PRO A 91 -22.83 -12.81 0.07
N ASP A 92 -23.61 -11.74 0.17
CA ASP A 92 -25.08 -11.78 0.31
C ASP A 92 -25.81 -12.10 -1.00
N LYS A 93 -25.08 -12.24 -2.12
CA LYS A 93 -25.65 -12.54 -3.43
C LYS A 93 -24.78 -13.47 -4.26
N PHE A 94 -23.86 -12.91 -5.06
CA PHE A 94 -23.03 -13.68 -5.96
C PHE A 94 -21.56 -13.37 -5.78
N PHE A 95 -20.73 -14.42 -5.78
CA PHE A 95 -19.30 -14.34 -5.55
C PHE A 95 -18.53 -15.39 -6.35
N VAL A 96 -17.23 -15.15 -6.54
CA VAL A 96 -16.27 -16.17 -6.98
C VAL A 96 -15.41 -16.52 -5.78
N LYS A 97 -15.40 -17.80 -5.39
CA LYS A 97 -14.52 -18.36 -4.35
C LYS A 97 -13.37 -19.11 -5.02
N LEU A 98 -12.15 -18.80 -4.61
CA LEU A 98 -10.91 -19.40 -5.08
C LEU A 98 -10.20 -20.03 -3.90
N THR A 99 -10.08 -21.35 -3.89
CA THR A 99 -9.61 -22.14 -2.74
C THR A 99 -8.11 -22.39 -2.74
N SER A 100 -7.40 -21.96 -3.77
CA SER A 100 -5.95 -22.16 -3.89
C SER A 100 -5.30 -21.18 -4.87
N ALA A 101 -3.98 -21.04 -4.75
CA ALA A 101 -3.14 -20.38 -5.74
C ALA A 101 -3.34 -20.96 -7.16
N GLN A 102 -3.48 -22.29 -7.27
CA GLN A 102 -3.72 -22.93 -8.55
C GLN A 102 -5.09 -22.57 -9.14
N ALA A 103 -6.14 -22.44 -8.33
CA ALA A 103 -7.45 -21.99 -8.80
C ALA A 103 -7.39 -20.57 -9.38
N ILE A 104 -6.60 -19.69 -8.77
CA ILE A 104 -6.33 -18.35 -9.29
C ILE A 104 -5.55 -18.40 -10.60
N THR A 105 -4.46 -19.18 -10.67
CA THR A 105 -3.68 -19.35 -11.90
C THR A 105 -4.52 -19.92 -13.04
N ASN A 106 -5.45 -20.83 -12.75
CA ASN A 106 -6.35 -21.36 -13.78
C ASN A 106 -7.34 -20.29 -14.26
N LEU A 107 -7.91 -19.49 -13.35
CA LEU A 107 -8.89 -18.46 -13.68
C LEU A 107 -8.28 -17.30 -14.49
N LEU A 108 -7.07 -16.86 -14.12
CA LEU A 108 -6.46 -15.64 -14.64
C LEU A 108 -5.58 -15.88 -15.87
N PRO A 109 -5.57 -14.95 -16.86
CA PRO A 109 -6.41 -13.76 -16.94
C PRO A 109 -7.86 -14.10 -17.36
N ALA A 110 -8.82 -13.38 -16.77
CA ALA A 110 -10.23 -13.46 -17.14
C ALA A 110 -10.54 -12.34 -18.14
N GLY A 111 -10.57 -12.65 -19.44
CA GLY A 111 -10.96 -11.67 -20.48
C GLY A 111 -12.47 -11.54 -20.66
N GLY A 112 -12.91 -10.77 -21.68
CA GLY A 112 -14.33 -10.60 -22.03
C GLY A 112 -14.93 -9.30 -21.52
N LYS A 113 -16.25 -9.14 -21.67
CA LYS A 113 -16.96 -7.92 -21.22
C LYS A 113 -17.12 -7.92 -19.69
N GLY A 114 -16.88 -6.78 -19.05
CA GLY A 114 -17.13 -6.60 -17.63
C GLY A 114 -18.64 -6.63 -17.33
N ALA A 115 -19.04 -7.40 -16.33
CA ALA A 115 -20.44 -7.48 -15.89
C ALA A 115 -20.56 -7.90 -14.43
N ALA A 116 -21.69 -7.59 -13.81
CA ALA A 116 -22.08 -8.22 -12.54
C ALA A 116 -22.30 -9.73 -12.73
N LEU A 117 -22.00 -10.50 -11.69
CA LEU A 117 -22.24 -11.93 -11.64
C LEU A 117 -23.75 -12.23 -11.62
N THR A 118 -24.11 -13.37 -12.20
CA THR A 118 -25.48 -13.91 -12.21
C THR A 118 -25.61 -15.21 -11.44
N ALA A 119 -24.50 -15.74 -10.94
CA ALA A 119 -24.38 -16.94 -10.12
C ALA A 119 -23.07 -16.87 -9.32
N SER A 120 -22.98 -17.66 -8.24
CA SER A 120 -21.71 -17.87 -7.53
C SER A 120 -20.91 -18.99 -8.17
N TYR A 121 -19.58 -18.89 -8.10
CA TYR A 121 -18.65 -19.87 -8.65
C TYR A 121 -17.64 -20.29 -7.58
N THR A 122 -17.24 -21.56 -7.58
CA THR A 122 -16.10 -22.05 -6.80
C THR A 122 -15.08 -22.64 -7.77
N ASP A 123 -13.86 -22.13 -7.71
CA ASP A 123 -12.72 -22.50 -8.56
C ASP A 123 -13.04 -22.57 -10.07
N PRO A 124 -13.68 -21.56 -10.67
CA PRO A 124 -13.90 -21.56 -12.11
C PRO A 124 -12.56 -21.49 -12.85
N ALA A 125 -12.22 -22.52 -13.63
CA ALA A 125 -11.00 -22.52 -14.44
C ALA A 125 -11.05 -21.53 -15.62
N SER A 126 -12.21 -20.95 -15.92
CA SER A 126 -12.37 -19.90 -16.92
C SER A 126 -13.67 -19.16 -16.67
N LEU A 127 -13.63 -17.84 -16.73
CA LEU A 127 -14.82 -17.00 -16.65
C LEU A 127 -14.63 -15.79 -17.57
N LYS A 128 -15.54 -15.59 -18.53
CA LYS A 128 -15.45 -14.48 -19.50
C LYS A 128 -15.98 -13.18 -18.92
N ASN A 129 -15.28 -12.67 -17.90
CA ASN A 129 -15.63 -11.43 -17.22
C ASN A 129 -14.36 -10.70 -16.75
N VAL A 130 -13.97 -9.63 -17.45
CA VAL A 130 -12.76 -8.86 -17.11
C VAL A 130 -12.81 -8.18 -15.74
N LEU A 131 -14.02 -7.87 -15.24
CA LEU A 131 -14.18 -7.33 -13.90
C LEU A 131 -13.71 -8.33 -12.83
N VAL A 132 -14.01 -9.62 -13.00
CA VAL A 132 -13.51 -10.67 -12.07
C VAL A 132 -11.99 -10.69 -12.08
N GLY A 133 -11.38 -10.70 -13.27
CA GLY A 133 -9.92 -10.75 -13.40
C GLY A 133 -9.22 -9.57 -12.72
N GLN A 134 -9.74 -8.35 -12.94
CA GLN A 134 -9.16 -7.15 -12.34
C GLN A 134 -9.32 -7.10 -10.82
N LEU A 135 -10.48 -7.50 -10.29
CA LEU A 135 -10.70 -7.47 -8.84
C LEU A 135 -9.94 -8.58 -8.11
N VAL A 136 -9.79 -9.77 -8.70
CA VAL A 136 -8.90 -10.80 -8.12
C VAL A 136 -7.46 -10.28 -8.08
N ALA A 137 -6.94 -9.71 -9.16
CA ALA A 137 -5.59 -9.14 -9.20
C ALA A 137 -5.36 -8.02 -8.17
N LEU A 138 -6.35 -7.14 -8.02
CA LEU A 138 -6.29 -6.05 -7.04
C LEU A 138 -6.32 -6.59 -5.61
N LYS A 139 -7.24 -7.51 -5.32
CA LYS A 139 -7.37 -8.12 -3.99
C LYS A 139 -6.13 -8.92 -3.60
N LEU A 140 -5.46 -9.55 -4.56
CA LEU A 140 -4.17 -10.20 -4.33
C LEU A 140 -3.10 -9.18 -3.93
N SER A 141 -2.96 -8.09 -4.68
CA SER A 141 -1.97 -7.06 -4.37
C SER A 141 -2.22 -6.42 -3.00
N VAL A 142 -3.47 -6.06 -2.68
CA VAL A 142 -3.84 -5.49 -1.36
C VAL A 142 -3.62 -6.50 -0.24
N GLY A 143 -4.04 -7.76 -0.43
CA GLY A 143 -3.92 -8.79 0.60
C GLY A 143 -2.47 -9.19 0.88
N PHE A 144 -1.62 -9.28 -0.14
CA PHE A 144 -0.21 -9.57 0.05
C PHE A 144 0.56 -8.41 0.66
N ASP A 145 0.27 -7.18 0.23
CA ASP A 145 0.88 -5.99 0.84
C ASP A 145 0.54 -5.86 2.33
N TYR A 146 -0.68 -6.25 2.71
CA TYR A 146 -1.08 -6.31 4.12
C TYR A 146 -0.45 -7.49 4.90
N ALA A 147 -0.25 -8.64 4.27
CA ALA A 147 0.18 -9.87 4.94
C ALA A 147 1.70 -10.04 5.00
N ASP A 148 2.46 -9.41 4.10
CA ASP A 148 3.91 -9.51 4.00
C ASP A 148 4.52 -8.11 3.89
N ASP A 149 5.14 -7.65 4.99
CA ASP A 149 5.85 -6.36 5.08
C ASP A 149 6.94 -6.18 4.01
N ASN A 150 7.40 -7.27 3.35
CA ASN A 150 8.42 -7.22 2.30
C ASN A 150 7.84 -7.31 0.88
N PHE A 151 6.51 -7.42 0.72
CA PHE A 151 5.86 -7.45 -0.59
C PHE A 151 6.08 -6.13 -1.34
N GLY A 152 5.91 -5.02 -0.62
CA GLY A 152 6.38 -3.69 -0.99
C GLY A 152 7.55 -3.25 -0.11
N GLN A 153 8.10 -2.08 -0.39
CA GLN A 153 9.06 -1.37 0.49
C GLN A 153 8.43 -0.08 1.06
N SER A 154 7.12 0.07 0.87
CA SER A 154 6.35 1.21 1.33
C SER A 154 6.04 1.09 2.83
N PRO A 155 6.13 2.18 3.60
CA PRO A 155 5.59 2.23 4.96
C PRO A 155 4.07 2.41 5.01
N VAL A 156 3.43 2.69 3.86
CA VAL A 156 1.97 2.86 3.71
C VAL A 156 1.40 1.66 2.96
N ALA A 157 0.32 1.08 3.46
CA ALA A 157 -0.32 -0.04 2.79
C ALA A 157 -0.98 0.39 1.48
N LEU A 158 -0.96 -0.47 0.47
CA LEU A 158 -1.63 -0.25 -0.82
C LEU A 158 -3.10 0.08 -0.61
N GLY A 159 -3.75 -0.61 0.34
CA GLY A 159 -5.14 -0.40 0.70
C GLY A 159 -5.47 1.01 1.18
N ASP A 160 -4.50 1.73 1.74
CA ASP A 160 -4.69 3.08 2.28
C ASP A 160 -4.44 4.17 1.23
N MET A 161 -3.74 3.84 0.15
CA MET A 161 -3.42 4.80 -0.92
C MET A 161 -4.67 5.42 -1.53
N ILE A 162 -4.56 6.70 -1.90
CA ILE A 162 -5.69 7.51 -2.38
C ILE A 162 -5.70 7.57 -3.91
N ILE A 163 -6.85 7.28 -4.50
CA ILE A 163 -7.07 7.40 -5.95
C ILE A 163 -7.03 8.88 -6.36
N ALA A 164 -6.12 9.23 -7.27
CA ALA A 164 -5.84 10.63 -7.59
C ALA A 164 -6.79 11.25 -8.63
N SER A 165 -7.47 10.42 -9.43
CA SER A 165 -8.27 10.87 -10.57
C SER A 165 -9.45 9.94 -10.90
N GLY A 166 -10.33 10.39 -11.80
CA GLY A 166 -11.49 9.61 -12.24
C GLY A 166 -12.66 9.63 -11.25
N PRO A 167 -13.67 8.77 -11.46
CA PRO A 167 -14.91 8.77 -10.70
C PRO A 167 -14.75 8.37 -9.22
N PHE A 168 -13.65 7.70 -8.87
CA PHE A 168 -13.33 7.29 -7.49
C PHE A 168 -12.23 8.14 -6.85
N LYS A 169 -11.96 9.33 -7.42
CA LYS A 169 -10.98 10.26 -6.85
C LYS A 169 -11.28 10.55 -5.38
N GLY A 170 -10.25 10.43 -4.53
CA GLY A 170 -10.34 10.69 -3.09
C GLY A 170 -10.71 9.46 -2.26
N ASN A 171 -11.14 8.36 -2.89
CA ASN A 171 -11.34 7.09 -2.18
C ASN A 171 -9.99 6.42 -1.92
N THR A 172 -9.90 5.67 -0.83
CA THR A 172 -8.82 4.70 -0.64
C THR A 172 -8.96 3.53 -1.61
N VAL A 173 -7.88 2.81 -1.87
CA VAL A 173 -7.93 1.56 -2.65
C VAL A 173 -8.84 0.53 -1.98
N SER A 174 -8.85 0.44 -0.65
CA SER A 174 -9.73 -0.47 0.10
C SER A 174 -11.20 -0.12 -0.07
N ASP A 175 -11.57 1.17 0.03
CA ASP A 175 -12.96 1.61 -0.17
C ASP A 175 -13.43 1.34 -1.60
N PHE A 176 -12.56 1.62 -2.57
CA PHE A 176 -12.83 1.27 -3.96
C PHE A 176 -13.02 -0.24 -4.15
N LEU A 177 -12.14 -1.07 -3.59
CA LEU A 177 -12.23 -2.52 -3.72
C LEU A 177 -13.53 -3.06 -3.11
N ALA A 178 -13.92 -2.60 -1.91
CA ALA A 178 -15.18 -3.01 -1.29
C ALA A 178 -16.39 -2.66 -2.17
N LEU A 179 -16.47 -1.42 -2.65
CA LEU A 179 -17.53 -0.99 -3.56
C LEU A 179 -17.53 -1.78 -4.88
N ALA A 180 -16.35 -2.05 -5.43
CA ALA A 180 -16.19 -2.83 -6.64
C ALA A 180 -16.70 -4.27 -6.48
N GLU A 181 -16.50 -4.88 -5.31
CA GLU A 181 -17.03 -6.21 -4.99
C GLU A 181 -18.56 -6.21 -4.89
N GLU A 182 -19.17 -5.15 -4.35
CA GLU A 182 -20.62 -4.98 -4.35
C GLU A 182 -21.20 -4.90 -5.78
N VAL A 183 -20.53 -4.16 -6.68
CA VAL A 183 -20.92 -4.08 -8.09
C VAL A 183 -20.73 -5.42 -8.79
N LEU A 184 -19.59 -6.09 -8.58
CA LEU A 184 -19.33 -7.40 -9.17
C LEU A 184 -20.36 -8.44 -8.72
N GLY A 185 -20.69 -8.49 -7.43
CA GLY A 185 -21.69 -9.42 -6.90
C GLY A 185 -23.14 -9.04 -7.23
N GLY A 186 -23.35 -7.86 -7.82
CA GLY A 186 -24.66 -7.35 -8.19
C GLY A 186 -25.50 -6.86 -7.02
N CYS A 187 -24.86 -6.53 -5.89
CA CYS A 187 -25.49 -5.92 -4.71
C CYS A 187 -25.62 -4.41 -4.86
N SER A 188 -24.67 -3.76 -5.57
CA SER A 188 -24.80 -2.37 -6.01
C SER A 188 -24.92 -2.27 -7.53
N LYS A 189 -25.57 -1.19 -7.99
CA LYS A 189 -25.61 -0.75 -9.39
C LYS A 189 -25.22 0.72 -9.53
N ASP A 190 -24.63 1.31 -8.49
CA ASP A 190 -24.34 2.74 -8.43
C ASP A 190 -23.24 3.14 -9.42
N PHE A 191 -22.40 2.18 -9.80
CA PHE A 191 -21.33 2.34 -10.79
C PHE A 191 -21.40 1.27 -11.86
N SER A 192 -20.94 1.60 -13.05
CA SER A 192 -20.88 0.64 -14.16
C SER A 192 -19.69 -0.30 -14.00
N ALA A 193 -19.82 -1.52 -14.53
CA ALA A 193 -18.70 -2.47 -14.56
C ALA A 193 -17.47 -1.90 -15.28
N ASP A 194 -17.67 -1.08 -16.32
CA ASP A 194 -16.58 -0.46 -17.08
C ASP A 194 -15.80 0.56 -16.23
N GLN A 195 -16.48 1.40 -15.44
CA GLN A 195 -15.82 2.34 -14.51
C GLN A 195 -14.95 1.61 -13.47
N ILE A 196 -15.45 0.48 -12.96
CA ILE A 196 -14.70 -0.34 -12.00
C ILE A 196 -13.50 -1.00 -12.69
N VAL A 197 -13.69 -1.56 -13.89
CA VAL A 197 -12.61 -2.19 -14.66
C VAL A 197 -11.49 -1.21 -14.97
N GLU A 198 -11.82 0.00 -15.44
CA GLU A 198 -10.82 1.03 -15.78
C GLU A 198 -10.03 1.48 -14.54
N THR A 199 -10.72 1.67 -13.42
CA THR A 199 -10.09 2.08 -12.15
C THR A 199 -9.22 0.98 -11.59
N ALA A 200 -9.72 -0.27 -11.52
CA ALA A 200 -8.94 -1.41 -11.03
C ALA A 200 -7.72 -1.69 -11.93
N THR A 201 -7.85 -1.52 -13.25
CA THR A 201 -6.72 -1.63 -14.19
C THR A 201 -5.65 -0.57 -13.87
N SER A 202 -6.07 0.67 -13.67
CA SER A 202 -5.15 1.78 -13.35
C SER A 202 -4.41 1.54 -12.03
N ILE A 203 -5.08 0.96 -11.03
CA ILE A 203 -4.45 0.58 -9.76
C ILE A 203 -3.46 -0.58 -9.95
N ASN A 204 -3.92 -1.67 -10.57
CA ASN A 204 -3.10 -2.89 -10.78
C ASN A 204 -1.83 -2.61 -11.56
N GLU A 205 -1.87 -1.62 -12.45
CA GLU A 205 -0.72 -1.21 -13.25
C GLU A 205 0.08 -0.05 -12.66
N ASN A 206 -0.36 0.58 -11.55
CA ASN A 206 0.30 1.79 -11.05
C ASN A 206 1.74 1.52 -10.63
N PHE A 207 1.93 0.45 -9.88
CA PHE A 207 3.23 0.01 -9.37
C PHE A 207 3.65 -1.34 -9.97
N ASP A 208 3.44 -1.52 -11.27
CA ASP A 208 3.66 -2.81 -11.93
C ASP A 208 5.08 -3.33 -11.69
N ASN A 209 5.15 -4.56 -11.17
CA ASN A 209 6.37 -5.23 -10.73
C ASN A 209 7.18 -4.50 -9.64
N GLY A 210 6.60 -3.51 -8.97
CA GLY A 210 7.29 -2.67 -8.00
C GLY A 210 8.41 -1.82 -8.61
N THR A 211 8.36 -1.58 -9.93
CA THR A 211 9.43 -0.88 -10.67
C THR A 211 9.00 0.46 -11.26
N THR A 212 7.72 0.77 -11.20
CA THR A 212 7.15 2.00 -11.74
C THR A 212 6.25 2.68 -10.72
N ASP A 213 5.96 3.95 -10.93
CA ASP A 213 4.82 4.65 -10.34
C ASP A 213 4.17 5.47 -11.46
N LYS A 214 2.95 5.10 -11.85
CA LYS A 214 2.19 5.82 -12.91
C LYS A 214 1.46 7.05 -12.38
N GLY A 215 1.52 7.34 -11.08
CA GLY A 215 0.90 8.52 -10.46
C GLY A 215 -0.63 8.47 -10.36
N PHE A 216 -1.25 7.31 -10.55
CA PHE A 216 -2.69 7.12 -10.36
C PHE A 216 -3.07 7.07 -8.88
N LEU A 217 -2.14 6.64 -8.03
CA LEU A 217 -2.28 6.62 -6.58
C LEU A 217 -1.41 7.70 -5.95
N THR A 218 -1.93 8.28 -4.87
CA THR A 218 -1.26 9.30 -4.08
C THR A 218 -1.24 8.88 -2.62
N CYS A 219 -0.25 9.40 -1.90
CA CYS A 219 -0.16 9.19 -0.47
C CYS A 219 -1.41 9.69 0.27
N PRO A 220 -1.86 8.96 1.30
CA PRO A 220 -2.72 9.54 2.32
C PRO A 220 -2.05 10.81 2.84
N ASN A 221 -2.80 11.90 3.02
CA ASN A 221 -2.22 13.07 3.66
C ASN A 221 -1.87 12.70 5.11
N ASP A 222 -0.68 13.10 5.56
CA ASP A 222 -0.27 12.97 6.96
C ASP A 222 -1.16 13.87 7.84
N ASP A 223 -2.37 13.45 8.19
CA ASP A 223 -3.26 14.19 9.11
C ASP A 223 -2.74 14.17 10.57
N GLY A 224 -1.52 13.70 10.80
CA GLY A 224 -0.81 13.75 12.09
C GLY A 224 0.07 14.99 12.23
N GLY A 225 -0.50 16.21 12.19
CA GLY A 225 0.36 17.41 12.25
C GLY A 225 -0.26 18.80 12.38
N GLY A 226 -1.26 18.97 13.27
CA GLY A 226 -1.55 20.28 13.86
C GLY A 226 -2.70 21.07 13.24
N ASP A 227 -3.90 20.79 13.74
CA ASP A 227 -4.92 21.81 13.94
C ASP A 227 -4.29 23.01 14.67
N ASN A 228 -4.16 24.13 13.98
CA ASN A 228 -4.17 25.44 14.60
C ASN A 228 -5.30 26.21 13.94
N GLY A 229 -6.53 25.93 14.38
CA GLY A 229 -7.66 26.83 14.32
C GLY A 229 -7.28 28.21 14.87
N GLY A 230 -6.78 29.06 13.98
CA GLY A 230 -6.54 30.48 14.23
C GLY A 230 -7.72 31.30 13.73
N GLY A 231 -8.88 31.13 14.35
CA GLY A 231 -10.00 32.06 14.20
C GLY A 231 -9.65 33.42 14.83
N GLY A 232 -8.99 34.28 14.06
CA GLY A 232 -8.70 35.66 14.43
C GLY A 232 -9.54 36.62 13.60
N GLY A 233 -10.79 36.85 14.01
CA GLY A 233 -11.56 38.00 13.55
C GLY A 233 -10.88 39.29 14.01
N ASN A 234 -10.43 40.10 13.06
CA ASN A 234 -9.87 41.42 13.34
C ASN A 234 -11.02 42.46 13.39
N PRO A 235 -11.14 43.30 14.44
CA PRO A 235 -12.07 44.41 14.44
C PRO A 235 -11.49 45.59 13.66
N ALA A 236 -12.30 46.15 12.77
CA ALA A 236 -12.24 47.54 12.32
C ALA A 236 -13.66 48.00 12.01
#